data_AF-H1PU74-F1
#
_entry.id   AF-H1PU74-F1
#
_cell.length_a   1.000
_cell.length_b   1.000
_cell.length_c   1.000
_cell.angle_alpha   90.00
_cell.angle_beta   90.00
_cell.angle_gamma   90.00
#
_symmetry.space_group_name_H-M   'P 1'
#
loop_
_entity.id
_entity.type
_entity.pdbx_description
1 polymer ?
#
loop_
_entity_poly.entity_id
_entity_poly.type
_entity_poly.pdbx_seq_one_letter_code
_entity_poly.pdbx_strand_id
1 'polypeptide(L)'
;MGYFVSNEKFDQIINKMGEKYRVYAPKRFEGQGRYSDTDVIRYDEITSIKEIVHDVKSTYSAKEVLTPLNQTIMYFTEGKYTESQLKDERDILIFARACDINAIKRFDDIYLKNGSYEDPYYKRVREKTKFILMECPSNGWDTCFCVSMGTNKAEEYVFGVKFLVEGVMLENKENEFNEYFSENEKNDFTVTPVSQNQREVKIPEINSKEIENKIKTLDMWKEYDKRCLECGSCTVACSTCTCFTTYDINYSSDTDAGERRRMHASCHIDGFTSIAGGHSFRNTPGDKMRFKVLHKIHDHKALFKEYQMCVGCGRCEERCPVGISFIHAVNRLAQEVDKLNKEVK
;
A
#
# COMPACT_ATOMS: atom_id res chain seq x y z
N MET A 1 -6.30 23.13 13.66
CA MET A 1 -5.52 24.32 14.07
C MET A 1 -4.10 24.15 13.59
N GLY A 2 -3.50 25.18 13.00
CA GLY A 2 -2.14 25.11 12.45
C GLY A 2 -1.06 25.50 13.46
N TYR A 3 0.13 24.90 13.33
CA TYR A 3 1.30 25.17 14.17
C TYR A 3 2.60 25.14 13.37
N PHE A 4 3.59 25.90 13.80
CA PHE A 4 5.00 25.72 13.41
C PHE A 4 5.77 25.10 14.58
N VAL A 5 6.51 24.03 14.31
CA VAL A 5 7.31 23.31 15.32
C VAL A 5 8.73 23.16 14.79
N SER A 6 9.73 23.67 15.52
CA SER A 6 11.13 23.49 15.15
C SER A 6 11.55 22.02 15.20
N ASN A 7 12.59 21.65 14.45
CA ASN A 7 13.09 20.27 14.43
C ASN A 7 13.36 19.71 15.84
N GLU A 8 14.02 20.49 16.70
CA GLU A 8 14.37 20.09 18.07
C GLU A 8 13.13 19.83 18.94
N LYS A 9 12.11 20.69 18.84
CA LYS A 9 10.83 20.48 19.54
C LYS A 9 10.06 19.29 18.97
N PHE A 10 10.12 19.07 17.65
CA PHE A 10 9.44 17.94 17.03
C PHE A 10 10.06 16.61 17.45
N ASP A 11 11.39 16.54 17.59
CA ASP A 11 12.07 15.39 18.19
C ASP A 11 11.59 15.12 19.62
N GLN A 12 11.46 16.16 20.46
CA GLN A 12 10.91 16.01 21.81
C GLN A 12 9.48 15.48 21.79
N ILE A 13 8.65 15.96 20.86
CA ILE A 13 7.27 15.51 20.69
C ILE A 13 7.22 14.04 20.23
N ILE A 14 8.02 13.62 19.24
CA ILE A 14 8.09 12.23 18.78
C ILE A 14 8.46 11.31 19.96
N ASN A 15 9.48 11.70 20.74
CA ASN A 15 9.90 10.91 21.89
C ASN A 15 8.80 10.81 22.96
N LYS A 16 8.10 11.91 23.26
CA LYS A 16 6.94 11.90 24.17
C LYS A 16 5.81 11.01 23.63
N MET A 17 5.50 11.09 22.34
CA MET A 17 4.53 10.19 21.70
C MET A 17 4.97 8.72 21.80
N GLY A 18 6.28 8.44 21.76
CA GLY A 18 6.88 7.11 21.88
C GLY A 18 6.49 6.34 23.16
N GLU A 19 6.11 7.05 24.23
CA GLU A 19 5.65 6.44 25.48
C GLU A 19 4.30 5.71 25.31
N LYS A 20 3.41 6.26 24.49
CA LYS A 20 2.06 5.73 24.23
C LYS A 20 1.95 5.02 22.88
N TYR A 21 2.74 5.44 21.90
CA TYR A 21 2.63 5.03 20.51
C TYR A 21 3.94 4.42 20.01
N ARG A 22 3.82 3.45 19.11
CA ARG A 22 4.91 3.09 18.18
C ARG A 22 4.79 3.99 16.96
N VAL A 23 5.79 4.82 16.72
CA VAL A 23 5.75 5.85 15.67
C VAL A 23 6.54 5.37 14.46
N TYR A 24 5.87 5.22 13.32
CA TYR A 24 6.43 4.72 12.07
C TYR A 24 6.47 5.80 11.01
N ALA A 25 7.55 5.83 10.23
CA ALA A 25 7.67 6.69 9.07
C ALA A 25 8.53 6.04 7.98
N PRO A 26 8.52 6.56 6.74
CA PRO A 26 9.51 6.15 5.74
C PRO A 26 10.92 6.48 6.25
N LYS A 27 11.78 5.46 6.34
CA LYS A 27 13.18 5.55 6.76
C LYS A 27 14.10 5.02 5.65
N ARG A 28 15.29 5.60 5.55
CA ARG A 28 16.33 5.21 4.59
C ARG A 28 17.16 4.08 5.15
N PHE A 29 17.30 3.00 4.37
CA PHE A 29 18.18 1.89 4.65
C PHE A 29 19.28 1.86 3.58
N GLU A 30 20.46 2.32 3.96
CA GLU A 30 21.60 2.50 3.07
C GLU A 30 22.13 1.14 2.55
N GLY A 31 22.44 1.07 1.25
CA GLY A 31 22.99 -0.13 0.60
C GLY A 31 22.06 -1.36 0.54
N GLN A 32 20.79 -1.21 0.96
CA GLN A 32 19.79 -2.28 0.96
C GLN A 32 18.78 -2.17 -0.22
N GLY A 33 19.15 -1.39 -1.23
CA GLY A 33 18.39 -1.13 -2.44
C GLY A 33 18.43 -2.26 -3.48
N ARG A 34 18.07 -1.91 -4.71
CA ARG A 34 18.06 -2.88 -5.83
C ARG A 34 19.48 -3.23 -6.29
N TYR A 35 20.34 -2.23 -6.30
CA TYR A 35 21.77 -2.37 -6.53
C TYR A 35 22.51 -2.25 -5.19
N SER A 36 23.68 -2.86 -5.10
CA SER A 36 24.49 -2.91 -3.86
C SER A 36 24.89 -1.53 -3.31
N ASP A 37 24.82 -0.50 -4.15
CA ASP A 37 25.15 0.90 -3.87
C ASP A 37 23.92 1.82 -3.82
N THR A 38 22.71 1.25 -3.83
CA THR A 38 21.47 2.02 -3.73
C THR A 38 20.78 1.79 -2.41
N ASP A 39 20.02 2.79 -1.97
CA ASP A 39 19.23 2.70 -0.75
C ASP A 39 17.85 2.11 -1.02
N VAL A 40 17.19 1.69 0.06
CA VAL A 40 15.75 1.40 0.04
C VAL A 40 15.04 2.23 1.09
N ILE A 41 13.89 2.78 0.72
CA ILE A 41 13.05 3.55 1.65
C ILE A 41 11.87 2.67 2.05
N ARG A 42 11.80 2.31 3.34
CA ARG A 42 10.73 1.46 3.90
C ARG A 42 10.16 2.07 5.17
N TYR A 43 9.05 1.54 5.65
CA TYR A 43 8.48 1.99 6.90
C TYR A 43 9.10 1.25 8.07
N ASP A 44 9.59 2.01 9.06
CA ASP A 44 10.12 1.47 10.31
C ASP A 44 9.88 2.46 11.46
N GLU A 45 10.10 2.01 12.70
CA GLU A 45 10.00 2.85 13.88
C GLU A 45 11.03 3.99 13.85
N ILE A 46 10.60 5.17 14.29
CA ILE A 46 11.42 6.37 14.37
C ILE A 46 11.43 6.95 15.78
N THR A 47 12.50 7.67 16.09
CA THR A 47 12.69 8.44 17.32
C THR A 47 13.08 9.89 17.05
N SER A 48 13.41 10.22 15.79
CA SER A 48 13.76 11.58 15.38
C SER A 48 13.20 11.93 13.99
N ILE A 49 12.92 13.22 13.79
CA ILE A 49 12.55 13.81 12.51
C ILE A 49 13.58 13.55 11.40
N LYS A 50 14.87 13.46 11.75
CA LYS A 50 15.95 13.24 10.77
C LYS A 50 15.88 11.85 10.14
N GLU A 51 15.20 10.90 10.78
CA GLU A 51 14.99 9.55 10.23
C GLU A 51 13.87 9.52 9.18
N ILE A 52 13.01 10.55 9.15
CA ILE A 52 11.85 10.63 8.27
C ILE A 52 12.28 11.08 6.87
N VAL A 53 12.12 10.19 5.90
CA VAL A 53 12.32 10.47 4.49
C VAL A 53 11.03 11.04 3.89
N HIS A 54 11.05 12.32 3.58
CA HIS A 54 9.88 13.06 3.08
C HIS A 54 10.06 13.67 1.68
N ASP A 55 11.28 13.71 1.16
CA ASP A 55 11.68 14.33 -0.10
C ASP A 55 11.63 13.36 -1.30
N VAL A 56 11.79 12.05 -1.06
CA VAL A 56 11.65 10.99 -2.06
C VAL A 56 10.46 10.09 -1.77
N LYS A 57 9.95 9.43 -2.82
CA LYS A 57 8.88 8.45 -2.66
C LYS A 57 9.41 7.18 -2.00
N SER A 58 8.67 6.67 -1.00
CA SER A 58 9.06 5.42 -0.35
C SER A 58 8.99 4.25 -1.32
N THR A 59 9.97 3.35 -1.23
CA THR A 59 10.08 2.19 -2.10
C THR A 59 9.01 1.15 -1.82
N TYR A 60 8.68 0.97 -0.53
CA TYR A 60 7.53 0.19 -0.06
C TYR A 60 6.58 1.09 0.73
N SER A 61 5.31 0.71 0.77
CA SER A 61 4.25 1.52 1.37
C SER A 61 4.05 1.24 2.86
N ALA A 62 3.29 2.11 3.53
CA ALA A 62 2.87 1.97 4.93
C ALA A 62 2.22 0.62 5.28
N LYS A 63 1.68 -0.11 4.29
CA LYS A 63 1.12 -1.46 4.48
C LYS A 63 2.01 -2.44 5.24
N GLU A 64 3.35 -2.30 5.16
CA GLU A 64 4.28 -3.22 5.82
C GLU A 64 4.19 -3.14 7.35
N VAL A 65 3.66 -2.03 7.89
CA VAL A 65 3.41 -1.87 9.33
C VAL A 65 2.17 -2.68 9.76
N LEU A 66 1.10 -2.66 8.97
CA LEU A 66 -0.15 -3.35 9.29
C LEU A 66 -0.11 -4.84 8.93
N THR A 67 0.62 -5.16 7.85
CA THR A 67 0.80 -6.51 7.34
C THR A 67 2.29 -6.74 7.13
N PRO A 68 3.03 -7.21 8.16
CA PRO A 68 4.45 -7.45 8.00
C PRO A 68 4.72 -8.53 6.95
N LEU A 69 5.88 -8.45 6.29
CA LEU A 69 6.27 -9.38 5.21
C LEU A 69 6.19 -10.85 5.66
N ASN A 70 6.53 -11.10 6.92
CA ASN A 70 6.36 -12.36 7.62
C ASN A 70 5.56 -12.10 8.90
N GLN A 71 4.38 -12.70 9.00
CA GLN A 71 3.54 -12.62 10.18
C GLN A 71 3.30 -14.02 10.72
N THR A 72 3.82 -14.34 11.91
CA THR A 72 3.39 -15.55 12.62
C THR A 72 1.93 -15.37 13.00
N ILE A 73 1.07 -16.32 12.58
CA ILE A 73 -0.36 -16.30 12.88
C ILE A 73 -0.71 -17.29 13.98
N MET A 74 -0.06 -18.46 14.03
CA MET A 74 -0.25 -19.43 15.11
C MET A 74 1.01 -20.23 15.39
N TYR A 75 1.11 -20.74 16.62
CA TYR A 75 2.07 -21.75 17.05
C TYR A 75 1.35 -23.08 17.20
N PHE A 76 2.02 -24.18 16.89
CA PHE A 76 1.45 -25.52 17.03
C PHE A 76 2.46 -26.47 17.69
N THR A 77 1.94 -27.47 18.41
CA THR A 77 2.72 -28.55 19.03
C THR A 77 1.79 -29.70 19.42
N GLU A 78 2.19 -30.95 19.13
CA GLU A 78 1.49 -32.16 19.60
C GLU A 78 -0.06 -32.12 19.43
N GLY A 79 -0.53 -31.73 18.23
CA GLY A 79 -1.97 -31.63 17.92
C GLY A 79 -2.72 -30.47 18.59
N LYS A 80 -2.02 -29.59 19.32
CA LYS A 80 -2.54 -28.34 19.89
C LYS A 80 -2.01 -27.14 19.11
N TYR A 81 -2.76 -26.04 19.15
CA TYR A 81 -2.31 -24.77 18.59
C TYR A 81 -2.71 -23.60 19.48
N THR A 82 -1.97 -22.50 19.36
CA THR A 82 -2.28 -21.21 19.99
C THR A 82 -2.12 -20.09 18.97
N GLU A 83 -3.04 -19.12 18.99
CA GLU A 83 -2.93 -17.94 18.13
C GLU A 83 -1.80 -17.03 18.61
N SER A 84 -1.10 -16.42 17.65
CA SER A 84 -0.12 -15.36 17.93
C SER A 84 -0.80 -14.23 18.70
N GLN A 85 -0.06 -13.56 19.59
CA GLN A 85 -0.53 -12.37 20.30
C GLN A 85 0.31 -11.16 19.90
N LEU A 86 -0.24 -9.95 20.07
CA LEU A 86 0.56 -8.74 19.98
C LEU A 86 1.55 -8.72 21.16
N LYS A 87 2.82 -8.43 20.87
CA LYS A 87 3.85 -8.34 21.91
C LYS A 87 3.90 -6.97 22.58
N ASP A 88 3.46 -5.95 21.85
CA ASP A 88 3.46 -4.57 22.28
C ASP A 88 2.02 -4.07 22.25
N GLU A 89 1.58 -3.52 23.39
CA GLU A 89 0.21 -3.06 23.57
C GLU A 89 0.00 -1.60 23.17
N ARG A 90 1.08 -0.85 22.91
CA ARG A 90 1.01 0.56 22.47
C ARG A 90 0.22 0.70 21.17
N ASP A 91 -0.45 1.84 21.03
CA ASP A 91 -1.10 2.24 19.78
C ASP A 91 -0.04 2.52 18.69
N ILE A 92 -0.45 2.61 17.44
CA ILE A 92 0.46 2.80 16.30
C ILE A 92 0.16 4.14 15.62
N LEU A 93 1.17 4.98 15.43
CA LEU A 93 1.11 6.18 14.59
C LEU A 93 1.95 5.97 13.35
N ILE A 94 1.37 6.24 12.17
CA ILE A 94 2.07 6.06 10.89
C ILE A 94 2.05 7.36 10.08
N PHE A 95 3.23 7.91 9.80
CA PHE A 95 3.42 8.99 8.84
C PHE A 95 3.20 8.49 7.40
N ALA A 96 2.03 8.75 6.84
CA ALA A 96 1.61 8.20 5.55
C ALA A 96 1.22 9.30 4.56
N ARG A 97 1.46 9.05 3.27
CA ARG A 97 0.95 9.91 2.19
C ARG A 97 -0.53 9.63 1.97
N ALA A 98 -1.28 10.59 1.42
CA ALA A 98 -2.71 10.44 1.16
C ALA A 98 -3.08 9.16 0.39
N CYS A 99 -2.29 8.78 -0.62
CA CYS A 99 -2.51 7.56 -1.37
C CYS A 99 -2.33 6.28 -0.54
N ASP A 100 -1.41 6.26 0.43
CA ASP A 100 -1.22 5.11 1.33
C ASP A 100 -2.35 5.02 2.36
N ILE A 101 -2.82 6.14 2.91
CA ILE A 101 -3.99 6.16 3.80
C ILE A 101 -5.24 5.61 3.06
N ASN A 102 -5.47 6.05 1.83
CA ASN A 102 -6.54 5.50 0.99
C ASN A 102 -6.35 4.02 0.67
N ALA A 103 -5.10 3.55 0.57
CA ALA A 103 -4.81 2.15 0.33
C ALA A 103 -5.23 1.27 1.51
N ILE A 104 -5.12 1.77 2.74
CA ILE A 104 -5.58 1.04 3.93
C ILE A 104 -7.09 0.83 3.91
N LYS A 105 -7.88 1.76 3.37
CA LYS A 105 -9.32 1.52 3.14
C LYS A 105 -9.59 0.28 2.26
N ARG A 106 -8.73 0.02 1.27
CA ARG A 106 -8.81 -1.19 0.42
C ARG A 106 -8.37 -2.44 1.18
N PHE A 107 -7.49 -2.30 2.16
CA PHE A 107 -7.17 -3.40 3.07
C PHE A 107 -8.36 -3.72 3.97
N ASP A 108 -9.03 -2.69 4.50
CA ASP A 108 -10.25 -2.86 5.30
C ASP A 108 -11.34 -3.60 4.48
N ASP A 109 -11.52 -3.25 3.20
CA ASP A 109 -12.44 -3.97 2.31
C ASP A 109 -12.08 -5.45 2.16
N ILE A 110 -10.80 -5.77 1.93
CA ILE A 110 -10.35 -7.15 1.71
C ILE A 110 -10.30 -7.99 3.00
N TYR A 111 -9.81 -7.44 4.10
CA TYR A 111 -9.58 -8.20 5.32
C TYR A 111 -10.76 -8.17 6.29
N LEU A 112 -11.62 -7.16 6.23
CA LEU A 112 -12.74 -7.02 7.16
C LEU A 112 -14.11 -7.22 6.50
N LYS A 113 -14.23 -6.99 5.19
CA LYS A 113 -15.54 -7.02 4.49
C LYS A 113 -15.67 -8.12 3.43
N ASN A 114 -14.56 -8.73 2.99
CA ASN A 114 -14.57 -9.70 1.89
C ASN A 114 -14.69 -11.15 2.39
N GLY A 115 -15.93 -11.59 2.59
CA GLY A 115 -16.24 -12.96 3.03
C GLY A 115 -17.13 -12.95 4.28
N SER A 116 -17.22 -14.09 4.94
CA SER A 116 -18.08 -14.27 6.13
C SER A 116 -17.42 -13.91 7.45
N TYR A 117 -16.10 -13.72 7.46
CA TYR A 117 -15.31 -13.48 8.67
C TYR A 117 -14.28 -12.37 8.43
N GLU A 118 -14.08 -11.55 9.46
CA GLU A 118 -12.98 -10.59 9.52
C GLU A 118 -11.66 -11.31 9.83
N ASP A 119 -10.56 -10.82 9.28
CA ASP A 119 -9.22 -11.29 9.61
C ASP A 119 -8.79 -10.75 10.99
N PRO A 120 -8.67 -11.60 12.03
CA PRO A 120 -8.40 -11.13 13.39
C PRO A 120 -6.99 -10.56 13.55
N TYR A 121 -6.02 -11.02 12.75
CA TYR A 121 -4.63 -10.59 12.82
C TYR A 121 -4.44 -9.20 12.22
N TYR A 122 -5.15 -8.89 11.14
CA TYR A 122 -5.21 -7.55 10.58
C TYR A 122 -6.04 -6.62 11.48
N LYS A 123 -7.25 -7.04 11.88
CA LYS A 123 -8.19 -6.23 12.67
C LYS A 123 -7.54 -5.65 13.93
N ARG A 124 -6.91 -6.49 14.76
CA ARG A 124 -6.28 -6.05 16.02
C ARG A 124 -5.17 -5.01 15.86
N VAL A 125 -4.46 -5.03 14.73
CA VAL A 125 -3.41 -4.03 14.41
C VAL A 125 -4.06 -2.77 13.85
N ARG A 126 -5.03 -2.94 12.96
CA ARG A 126 -5.77 -1.85 12.31
C ARG A 126 -6.54 -0.99 13.32
N GLU A 127 -7.15 -1.58 14.34
CA GLU A 127 -7.88 -0.89 15.42
C GLU A 127 -6.98 0.00 16.28
N LYS A 128 -5.70 -0.37 16.44
CA LYS A 128 -4.69 0.41 17.14
C LYS A 128 -3.99 1.47 16.27
N THR A 129 -4.27 1.50 14.96
CA THR A 129 -3.53 2.32 13.99
C THR A 129 -4.22 3.65 13.73
N LYS A 130 -3.46 4.73 13.91
CA LYS A 130 -3.80 6.11 13.53
C LYS A 130 -2.77 6.65 12.53
N PHE A 131 -3.18 7.55 11.63
CA PHE A 131 -2.32 8.09 10.58
C PHE A 131 -1.97 9.55 10.79
N ILE A 132 -0.74 9.91 10.43
CA ILE A 132 -0.26 11.28 10.30
C ILE A 132 -0.08 11.56 8.82
N LEU A 133 -0.78 12.54 8.27
CA LEU A 133 -0.74 12.81 6.83
C LEU A 133 0.51 13.60 6.46
N MET A 134 1.38 13.03 5.63
CA MET A 134 2.51 13.73 5.05
C MET A 134 2.13 14.42 3.73
N GLU A 135 2.39 15.72 3.62
CA GLU A 135 2.24 16.49 2.38
C GLU A 135 3.17 15.94 1.29
N CYS A 136 2.67 15.81 0.06
CA CYS A 136 3.48 15.49 -1.13
C CYS A 136 3.95 16.79 -1.81
N PRO A 137 5.00 16.74 -2.65
CA PRO A 137 5.24 17.81 -3.62
C PRO A 137 3.97 18.14 -4.42
N SER A 138 3.79 19.39 -4.83
CA SER A 138 2.54 19.88 -5.47
C SER A 138 2.11 19.06 -6.69
N ASN A 139 3.08 18.53 -7.45
CA ASN A 139 2.85 17.68 -8.62
C ASN A 139 2.98 16.16 -8.36
N GLY A 140 3.23 15.78 -7.10
CA GLY A 140 3.69 14.43 -6.75
C GLY A 140 5.06 14.11 -7.36
N TRP A 141 5.34 12.82 -7.56
CA TRP A 141 6.51 12.35 -8.31
C TRP A 141 6.13 11.96 -9.75
N ASP A 142 7.13 11.82 -10.60
CA ASP A 142 7.05 11.57 -12.04
C ASP A 142 6.18 10.37 -12.46
N THR A 143 6.08 9.35 -11.61
CA THR A 143 5.29 8.13 -11.85
C THR A 143 3.93 8.10 -11.15
N CYS A 144 3.59 9.13 -10.37
CA CYS A 144 2.30 9.21 -9.68
C CYS A 144 1.16 9.63 -10.63
N PHE A 145 -0.05 9.17 -10.31
CA PHE A 145 -1.31 9.53 -10.99
C PHE A 145 -2.50 9.50 -10.02
N CYS A 146 -2.26 9.79 -8.74
CA CYS A 146 -3.27 9.72 -7.68
C CYS A 146 -4.43 10.71 -7.87
N VAL A 147 -4.21 11.82 -8.59
CA VAL A 147 -5.26 12.78 -8.97
C VAL A 147 -6.27 12.14 -9.91
N SER A 148 -5.83 11.40 -10.94
CA SER A 148 -6.73 10.64 -11.83
C SER A 148 -7.54 9.58 -11.08
N MET A 149 -7.02 9.09 -9.95
CA MET A 149 -7.71 8.12 -9.10
C MET A 149 -8.56 8.77 -7.99
N GLY A 150 -8.52 10.08 -7.81
CA GLY A 150 -9.19 10.80 -6.72
C GLY A 150 -8.65 10.46 -5.31
N THR A 151 -7.41 10.00 -5.20
CA THR A 151 -6.79 9.52 -3.94
C THR A 151 -5.61 10.38 -3.47
N ASN A 152 -5.50 11.57 -4.06
CA ASN A 152 -4.58 12.64 -3.66
C ASN A 152 -4.98 13.36 -2.36
N LYS A 153 -6.18 13.07 -1.83
CA LYS A 153 -6.71 13.59 -0.56
C LYS A 153 -6.99 12.42 0.39
N ALA A 154 -6.85 12.62 1.68
CA ALA A 154 -7.21 11.65 2.71
C ALA A 154 -7.99 12.35 3.82
N GLU A 155 -8.82 11.59 4.53
CA GLU A 155 -9.67 12.11 5.62
C GLU A 155 -9.29 11.51 6.98
N GLU A 156 -8.95 10.22 7.00
CA GLU A 156 -8.58 9.44 8.20
C GLU A 156 -7.14 9.70 8.62
N TYR A 157 -6.89 10.87 9.22
CA TYR A 157 -5.61 11.22 9.82
C TYR A 157 -5.80 12.14 11.03
N VAL A 158 -4.94 12.00 12.04
CA VAL A 158 -5.04 12.73 13.31
C VAL A 158 -4.48 14.15 13.23
N PHE A 159 -3.40 14.31 12.46
CA PHE A 159 -2.83 15.60 12.10
C PHE A 159 -2.00 15.46 10.82
N GLY A 160 -1.82 16.56 10.11
CA GLY A 160 -1.11 16.61 8.84
C GLY A 160 0.16 17.45 8.95
N VAL A 161 1.21 17.08 8.21
CA VAL A 161 2.54 17.71 8.30
C VAL A 161 3.12 18.06 6.94
N LYS A 162 3.79 19.20 6.91
CA LYS A 162 4.69 19.62 5.84
C LYS A 162 6.07 19.86 6.43
N PHE A 163 7.06 19.16 5.90
CA PHE A 163 8.44 19.28 6.32
C PHE A 163 9.11 20.49 5.66
N LEU A 164 9.81 21.28 6.47
CA LEU A 164 10.65 22.41 6.08
C LEU A 164 12.10 22.13 6.52
N VAL A 165 13.03 23.03 6.18
CA VAL A 165 14.44 22.88 6.57
C VAL A 165 14.61 22.96 8.10
N GLU A 166 13.96 23.94 8.74
CA GLU A 166 14.14 24.24 10.17
C GLU A 166 13.03 23.68 11.08
N GLY A 167 12.07 22.94 10.52
CA GLY A 167 10.93 22.44 11.28
C GLY A 167 9.81 21.86 10.44
N VAL A 168 8.63 21.75 11.05
CA VAL A 168 7.40 21.28 10.41
C VAL A 168 6.28 22.28 10.57
N MET A 169 5.49 22.43 9.51
CA MET A 169 4.16 23.03 9.60
C MET A 169 3.17 21.90 9.82
N LEU A 170 2.28 22.04 10.80
CA LEU A 170 1.37 20.99 11.22
C LEU A 170 -0.06 21.50 11.30
N GLU A 171 -1.00 20.72 10.78
CA GLU A 171 -2.44 20.91 10.93
C GLU A 171 -2.97 19.84 11.91
N ASN A 172 -3.33 20.24 13.13
CA ASN A 172 -3.98 19.32 14.08
C ASN A 172 -5.49 19.23 13.82
N LYS A 173 -6.02 18.00 13.71
CA LYS A 173 -7.45 17.71 13.52
C LYS A 173 -8.11 17.10 14.75
N GLU A 174 -7.34 16.47 15.63
CA GLU A 174 -7.88 15.70 16.76
C GLU A 174 -7.50 16.32 18.11
N ASN A 175 -8.48 16.47 18.99
CA ASN A 175 -8.29 17.12 20.29
C ASN A 175 -7.30 16.36 21.18
N GLU A 176 -7.24 15.04 21.06
CA GLU A 176 -6.28 14.18 21.77
C GLU A 176 -4.82 14.63 21.55
N PHE A 177 -4.52 15.23 20.40
CA PHE A 177 -3.16 15.65 20.07
C PHE A 177 -2.83 17.10 20.44
N ASN A 178 -3.79 17.85 21.01
CA ASN A 178 -3.57 19.25 21.39
C ASN A 178 -2.44 19.41 22.41
N GLU A 179 -2.29 18.46 23.34
CA GLU A 179 -1.26 18.49 24.40
C GLU A 179 0.18 18.47 23.86
N TYR A 180 0.39 18.01 22.62
CA TYR A 180 1.72 17.96 22.01
C TYR A 180 2.10 19.27 21.31
N PHE A 181 1.10 20.05 20.90
CA PHE A 181 1.31 21.18 20.00
C PHE A 181 0.93 22.54 20.60
N SER A 182 0.13 22.59 21.66
CA SER A 182 -0.48 23.81 22.21
C SER A 182 0.50 24.91 22.60
N GLU A 183 1.74 24.56 22.95
CA GLU A 183 2.81 25.50 23.35
C GLU A 183 3.61 26.07 22.17
N ASN A 184 3.32 25.64 20.94
CA ASN A 184 4.00 26.08 19.74
C ASN A 184 3.31 27.27 19.06
N GLU A 185 4.03 27.94 18.16
CA GLU A 185 3.53 29.08 17.41
C GLU A 185 2.34 28.67 16.54
N LYS A 186 1.18 29.30 16.77
CA LYS A 186 -0.05 29.05 16.00
C LYS A 186 0.03 29.72 14.63
N ASN A 187 -0.55 29.06 13.63
CA ASN A 187 -0.73 29.59 12.29
C ASN A 187 -1.99 29.02 11.62
N ASP A 188 -2.23 29.44 10.38
CA ASP A 188 -3.38 29.01 9.57
C ASP A 188 -3.04 27.89 8.57
N PHE A 189 -1.98 27.11 8.84
CA PHE A 189 -1.58 26.02 7.95
C PHE A 189 -2.63 24.92 7.87
N THR A 190 -2.88 24.48 6.64
CA THR A 190 -3.70 23.31 6.30
C THR A 190 -2.95 22.49 5.26
N VAL A 191 -3.04 21.15 5.33
CA VAL A 191 -2.31 20.30 4.39
C VAL A 191 -2.85 20.51 2.97
N THR A 192 -1.94 20.79 2.04
CA THR A 192 -2.32 20.98 0.64
C THR A 192 -2.21 19.65 -0.12
N PRO A 193 -3.30 19.15 -0.73
CA PRO A 193 -3.23 17.94 -1.55
C PRO A 193 -2.50 18.21 -2.86
N VAL A 194 -1.99 17.14 -3.48
CA VAL A 194 -1.44 17.19 -4.85
C VAL A 194 -2.51 17.73 -5.80
N SER A 195 -2.22 18.79 -6.55
CA SER A 195 -3.19 19.44 -7.43
C SER A 195 -3.22 18.81 -8.84
N GLN A 196 -2.06 18.35 -9.32
CA GLN A 196 -1.91 17.74 -10.63
C GLN A 196 -0.82 16.67 -10.60
N ASN A 197 -0.87 15.69 -11.49
CA ASN A 197 0.24 14.76 -11.72
C ASN A 197 0.82 14.94 -13.13
N GLN A 198 2.10 14.58 -13.33
CA GLN A 198 2.74 14.59 -14.65
C GLN A 198 2.22 13.49 -15.60
N ARG A 199 1.59 12.46 -15.03
CA ARG A 199 1.01 11.34 -15.73
C ARG A 199 -0.45 11.22 -15.33
N GLU A 200 -1.27 10.84 -16.31
CA GLU A 200 -2.70 10.67 -16.13
C GLU A 200 -3.15 9.31 -16.64
N VAL A 201 -4.20 8.79 -16.02
CA VAL A 201 -4.88 7.58 -16.50
C VAL A 201 -6.35 7.87 -16.77
N LYS A 202 -6.86 7.34 -17.88
CA LYS A 202 -8.29 7.26 -18.16
C LYS A 202 -8.79 5.90 -17.70
N ILE A 203 -9.74 5.88 -16.78
CA ILE A 203 -10.39 4.63 -16.36
C ILE A 203 -11.42 4.24 -17.42
N PRO A 204 -11.36 3.01 -17.99
CA PRO A 204 -12.34 2.54 -18.96
C PRO A 204 -13.74 2.42 -18.36
N GLU A 205 -14.75 2.75 -19.15
CA GLU A 205 -16.16 2.46 -18.83
C GLU A 205 -16.54 1.07 -19.33
N ILE A 206 -16.49 0.08 -18.43
CA ILE A 206 -16.85 -1.31 -18.71
C ILE A 206 -18.31 -1.52 -18.29
N ASN A 207 -19.23 -1.30 -19.23
CA ASN A 207 -20.66 -1.16 -18.93
C ASN A 207 -21.49 -2.44 -19.14
N SER A 208 -20.89 -3.53 -19.63
CA SER A 208 -21.60 -4.79 -19.88
C SER A 208 -20.71 -6.02 -19.70
N LYS A 209 -21.33 -7.17 -19.38
CA LYS A 209 -20.66 -8.48 -19.36
C LYS A 209 -20.08 -8.87 -20.72
N GLU A 210 -20.71 -8.42 -21.81
CA GLU A 210 -20.20 -8.66 -23.16
C GLU A 210 -18.84 -7.98 -23.35
N ILE A 211 -18.73 -6.71 -22.98
CA ILE A 211 -17.45 -5.97 -23.04
C ILE A 211 -16.43 -6.61 -22.11
N GLU A 212 -16.81 -6.94 -20.87
CA GLU A 212 -15.92 -7.63 -19.93
C GLU A 212 -15.34 -8.93 -20.50
N ASN A 213 -16.16 -9.71 -21.22
CA ASN A 213 -15.72 -10.93 -21.86
C ASN A 213 -14.82 -10.67 -23.07
N LYS A 214 -15.13 -9.66 -23.91
CA LYS A 214 -14.27 -9.26 -25.03
C LYS A 214 -12.91 -8.75 -24.55
N ILE A 215 -12.86 -8.04 -23.42
CA ILE A 215 -11.60 -7.59 -22.81
C ILE A 215 -10.67 -8.77 -22.50
N LYS A 216 -11.22 -9.91 -22.06
CA LYS A 216 -10.43 -11.09 -21.68
C LYS A 216 -9.63 -11.65 -22.85
N THR A 217 -10.09 -11.46 -24.08
CA THR A 217 -9.48 -12.00 -25.30
C THR A 217 -8.68 -10.97 -26.10
N LEU A 218 -8.54 -9.73 -25.62
CA LEU A 218 -7.80 -8.69 -26.35
C LEU A 218 -6.32 -9.07 -26.54
N ASP A 219 -5.83 -8.89 -27.76
CA ASP A 219 -4.44 -9.17 -28.11
C ASP A 219 -3.43 -8.28 -27.38
N MET A 220 -3.87 -7.15 -26.81
CA MET A 220 -2.99 -6.28 -26.02
C MET A 220 -2.31 -7.04 -24.88
N TRP A 221 -2.93 -8.07 -24.31
CA TRP A 221 -2.34 -8.83 -23.19
C TRP A 221 -1.13 -9.65 -23.61
N LYS A 222 -1.08 -10.10 -24.87
CA LYS A 222 0.03 -10.90 -25.42
C LYS A 222 1.36 -10.14 -25.45
N GLU A 223 1.32 -8.81 -25.38
CA GLU A 223 2.54 -8.01 -25.32
C GLU A 223 3.35 -8.24 -24.04
N TYR A 224 2.67 -8.63 -22.95
CA TYR A 224 3.30 -8.84 -21.66
C TYR A 224 3.96 -10.22 -21.58
N ASP A 225 3.53 -11.20 -22.37
CA ASP A 225 4.10 -12.56 -22.39
C ASP A 225 5.60 -12.56 -22.68
N LYS A 226 6.06 -11.63 -23.52
CA LYS A 226 7.48 -11.51 -23.91
C LYS A 226 8.30 -10.60 -23.01
N ARG A 227 7.64 -9.77 -22.19
CA ARG A 227 8.31 -8.70 -21.42
C ARG A 227 8.33 -8.99 -19.93
N CYS A 228 7.23 -9.48 -19.37
CA CYS A 228 7.07 -9.60 -17.94
C CYS A 228 7.88 -10.79 -17.40
N LEU A 229 8.73 -10.52 -16.41
CA LEU A 229 9.56 -11.53 -15.73
C LEU A 229 8.82 -12.31 -14.64
N GLU A 230 7.54 -12.02 -14.42
CA GLU A 230 6.71 -12.69 -13.38
C GLU A 230 7.25 -12.57 -11.93
N CYS A 231 8.22 -11.68 -11.71
CA CYS A 231 8.92 -11.51 -10.43
C CYS A 231 8.09 -10.93 -9.27
N GLY A 232 6.85 -10.50 -9.50
CA GLY A 232 5.98 -9.93 -8.46
C GLY A 232 6.39 -8.57 -7.87
N SER A 233 7.55 -8.01 -8.24
CA SER A 233 8.09 -6.76 -7.67
C SER A 233 7.09 -5.60 -7.67
N CYS A 234 6.33 -5.46 -8.76
CA CYS A 234 5.32 -4.41 -8.92
C CYS A 234 4.10 -4.56 -7.97
N THR A 235 3.76 -5.78 -7.55
CA THR A 235 2.66 -6.04 -6.60
C THR A 235 3.13 -6.04 -5.16
N VAL A 236 4.36 -6.50 -4.89
CA VAL A 236 4.93 -6.45 -3.54
C VAL A 236 5.08 -4.98 -3.10
N ALA A 237 5.58 -4.11 -3.98
CA ALA A 237 5.68 -2.68 -3.71
C ALA A 237 4.35 -1.91 -3.77
N CYS A 238 3.27 -2.52 -4.27
CA CYS A 238 2.00 -1.84 -4.40
C CYS A 238 1.31 -1.68 -3.05
N SER A 239 0.85 -0.47 -2.76
CA SER A 239 0.18 -0.14 -1.50
C SER A 239 -1.15 -0.83 -1.29
N THR A 240 -1.80 -1.30 -2.36
CA THR A 240 -3.15 -1.90 -2.29
C THR A 240 -3.15 -3.41 -2.48
N CYS A 241 -2.00 -4.03 -2.74
CA CYS A 241 -1.92 -5.48 -2.92
C CYS A 241 -1.87 -6.20 -1.57
N THR A 242 -2.79 -7.16 -1.42
CA THR A 242 -3.06 -7.94 -0.19
C THR A 242 -2.78 -9.45 -0.36
N CYS A 243 -2.22 -9.89 -1.49
CA CYS A 243 -1.93 -11.30 -1.72
C CYS A 243 -0.93 -11.83 -0.68
N PHE A 244 -1.25 -12.97 -0.08
CA PHE A 244 -0.37 -13.68 0.85
C PHE A 244 -0.42 -15.19 0.60
N THR A 245 0.57 -15.91 1.11
CA THR A 245 0.59 -17.36 1.23
C THR A 245 0.84 -17.75 2.69
N THR A 246 0.64 -19.02 3.03
CA THR A 246 0.93 -19.56 4.36
C THR A 246 1.90 -20.72 4.26
N TYR A 247 2.84 -20.78 5.19
CA TYR A 247 3.80 -21.87 5.32
C TYR A 247 4.02 -22.20 6.78
N ASP A 248 4.32 -23.47 7.03
CA ASP A 248 4.63 -23.99 8.36
C ASP A 248 6.14 -24.11 8.50
N ILE A 249 6.67 -23.63 9.63
CA ILE A 249 8.05 -23.82 10.05
C ILE A 249 8.06 -24.73 11.26
N ASN A 250 8.65 -25.91 11.13
CA ASN A 250 8.94 -26.78 12.27
C ASN A 250 10.25 -26.35 12.91
N TYR A 251 10.29 -26.29 14.24
CA TYR A 251 11.49 -25.89 14.99
C TYR A 251 12.51 -27.02 15.13
N SER A 252 12.08 -28.27 15.00
CA SER A 252 12.91 -29.46 15.04
C SER A 252 12.36 -30.53 14.11
N SER A 253 13.21 -31.47 13.68
CA SER A 253 12.78 -32.70 13.02
C SER A 253 12.11 -33.69 13.96
N ASP A 254 12.38 -33.56 15.27
CA ASP A 254 12.03 -34.57 16.27
C ASP A 254 10.73 -34.25 17.01
N THR A 255 10.19 -33.05 16.79
CA THR A 255 8.94 -32.60 17.41
C THR A 255 8.01 -32.00 16.38
N ASP A 256 6.71 -32.12 16.60
CA ASP A 256 5.69 -31.41 15.82
C ASP A 256 5.54 -29.95 16.28
N ALA A 257 6.54 -29.38 16.96
CA ALA A 257 6.50 -28.00 17.44
C ALA A 257 6.93 -27.04 16.33
N GLY A 258 6.12 -26.03 16.08
CA GLY A 258 6.39 -25.07 15.02
C GLY A 258 5.48 -23.86 15.04
N GLU A 259 5.53 -23.11 13.95
CA GLU A 259 4.67 -21.96 13.71
C GLU A 259 4.17 -21.91 12.27
N ARG A 260 2.92 -21.46 12.10
CA ARG A 260 2.42 -21.06 10.80
C ARG A 260 2.63 -19.57 10.61
N ARG A 261 3.27 -19.22 9.51
CA ARG A 261 3.47 -17.85 9.09
C ARG A 261 2.67 -17.54 7.84
N ARG A 262 2.13 -16.34 7.80
CA ARG A 262 1.61 -15.69 6.62
C ARG A 262 2.72 -14.84 5.99
N MET A 263 3.01 -15.04 4.71
CA MET A 263 3.95 -14.19 3.96
C MET A 263 3.26 -13.43 2.87
N HIS A 264 3.73 -12.22 2.58
CA HIS A 264 3.34 -11.54 1.36
C HIS A 264 3.67 -12.40 0.15
N ALA A 265 2.71 -12.51 -0.75
CA ALA A 265 2.83 -13.24 -1.99
C ALA A 265 2.39 -12.34 -3.15
N SER A 266 2.40 -12.87 -4.37
CA SER A 266 2.04 -12.12 -5.54
C SER A 266 1.29 -12.99 -6.54
N CYS A 267 0.21 -12.44 -7.09
CA CYS A 267 -0.49 -13.04 -8.23
C CYS A 267 0.35 -13.14 -9.51
N HIS A 268 1.54 -12.54 -9.54
CA HIS A 268 2.49 -12.70 -10.64
C HIS A 268 3.48 -13.85 -10.42
N ILE A 269 3.80 -14.18 -9.17
CA ILE A 269 4.80 -15.22 -8.86
C ILE A 269 4.21 -16.58 -9.22
N ASP A 270 5.04 -17.43 -9.84
CA ASP A 270 4.65 -18.79 -10.20
C ASP A 270 4.23 -19.61 -8.97
N GLY A 271 3.31 -20.55 -9.18
CA GLY A 271 2.73 -21.35 -8.10
C GLY A 271 1.65 -20.66 -7.25
N PHE A 272 1.51 -19.32 -7.27
CA PHE A 272 0.52 -18.62 -6.44
C PHE A 272 -0.93 -19.05 -6.70
N THR A 273 -1.24 -19.44 -7.93
CA THR A 273 -2.58 -19.86 -8.37
C THR A 273 -2.73 -21.37 -8.43
N SER A 274 -1.72 -22.12 -8.01
CA SER A 274 -1.76 -23.57 -7.98
C SER A 274 -2.67 -24.05 -6.85
N ILE A 275 -3.51 -25.04 -7.16
CA ILE A 275 -4.43 -25.66 -6.22
C ILE A 275 -4.22 -27.18 -6.19
N ALA A 276 -4.84 -27.85 -5.22
CA ALA A 276 -4.82 -29.30 -5.11
C ALA A 276 -5.23 -29.97 -6.44
N GLY A 277 -4.55 -31.06 -6.80
CA GLY A 277 -4.73 -31.73 -8.09
C GLY A 277 -3.84 -31.20 -9.22
N GLY A 278 -2.94 -30.25 -8.95
CA GLY A 278 -1.99 -29.73 -9.94
C GLY A 278 -2.60 -28.75 -10.94
N HIS A 279 -3.81 -28.27 -10.69
CA HIS A 279 -4.44 -27.23 -11.50
C HIS A 279 -3.84 -25.85 -11.18
N SER A 280 -3.69 -25.02 -12.19
CA SER A 280 -3.22 -23.63 -12.07
C SER A 280 -3.99 -22.73 -13.02
N PHE A 281 -4.14 -21.46 -12.62
CA PHE A 281 -4.85 -20.43 -13.39
C PHE A 281 -3.91 -19.28 -13.73
N ARG A 282 -4.19 -18.58 -14.84
CA ARG A 282 -3.37 -17.45 -15.33
C ARG A 282 -1.92 -17.88 -15.57
N ASN A 283 -1.77 -18.82 -16.50
CA ASN A 283 -0.50 -19.49 -16.76
C ASN A 283 0.46 -18.67 -17.63
N THR A 284 0.00 -17.54 -18.18
CA THR A 284 0.83 -16.63 -18.98
C THR A 284 1.05 -15.30 -18.26
N PRO A 285 2.18 -14.61 -18.52
CA PRO A 285 2.40 -13.27 -17.97
C PRO A 285 1.32 -12.27 -18.41
N GLY A 286 0.78 -12.41 -19.62
CA GLY A 286 -0.35 -11.65 -20.14
C GLY A 286 -1.63 -11.86 -19.36
N ASP A 287 -1.97 -13.11 -18.99
CA ASP A 287 -3.12 -13.40 -18.12
C ASP A 287 -2.96 -12.77 -16.73
N LYS A 288 -1.75 -12.82 -16.16
CA LYS A 288 -1.42 -12.21 -14.87
C LYS A 288 -1.51 -10.69 -14.94
N MET A 289 -0.99 -10.07 -16.00
CA MET A 289 -1.12 -8.63 -16.24
C MET A 289 -2.57 -8.19 -16.45
N ARG A 290 -3.36 -8.94 -17.24
CA ARG A 290 -4.81 -8.72 -17.38
C ARG A 290 -5.49 -8.72 -16.02
N PHE A 291 -5.25 -9.76 -15.22
CA PHE A 291 -5.82 -9.88 -13.88
C PHE A 291 -5.41 -8.70 -13.00
N LYS A 292 -4.13 -8.34 -12.95
CA LYS A 292 -3.65 -7.19 -12.16
C LYS A 292 -4.34 -5.88 -12.59
N VAL A 293 -4.46 -5.62 -13.89
CA VAL A 293 -5.08 -4.40 -14.41
C VAL A 293 -6.56 -4.36 -14.04
N LEU A 294 -7.33 -5.38 -14.41
CA LEU A 294 -8.77 -5.43 -14.15
C LEU A 294 -9.09 -5.42 -12.65
N HIS A 295 -8.35 -6.19 -11.86
CA HIS A 295 -8.54 -6.20 -10.41
C HIS A 295 -8.36 -4.81 -9.80
N LYS A 296 -7.44 -4.01 -10.37
CA LYS A 296 -7.11 -2.67 -9.87
C LYS A 296 -8.05 -1.56 -10.31
N ILE A 297 -8.62 -1.66 -11.52
CA ILE A 297 -9.38 -0.57 -12.16
C ILE A 297 -10.85 -0.92 -12.44
N HIS A 298 -11.26 -2.14 -12.13
CA HIS A 298 -12.63 -2.60 -12.35
C HIS A 298 -13.13 -3.51 -11.22
N ASP A 299 -12.52 -4.67 -11.00
CA ASP A 299 -13.17 -5.76 -10.23
C ASP A 299 -13.39 -5.39 -8.76
N HIS A 300 -12.44 -4.68 -8.14
CA HIS A 300 -12.63 -4.18 -6.77
C HIS A 300 -13.83 -3.24 -6.66
N LYS A 301 -13.97 -2.28 -7.58
CA LYS A 301 -15.13 -1.38 -7.62
C LYS A 301 -16.41 -2.16 -7.93
N ALA A 302 -16.34 -3.16 -8.81
CA ALA A 302 -17.47 -4.02 -9.11
C ALA A 302 -17.91 -4.83 -7.88
N LEU A 303 -16.99 -5.22 -7.00
CA LEU A 303 -17.30 -5.97 -5.77
C LEU A 303 -17.83 -5.05 -4.66
N PHE A 304 -17.12 -3.98 -4.32
CA PHE A 304 -17.44 -3.12 -3.17
C PHE A 304 -18.27 -1.88 -3.49
N LYS A 305 -18.50 -1.58 -4.77
CA LYS A 305 -19.36 -0.49 -5.29
C LYS A 305 -18.93 0.95 -4.99
N GLU A 306 -17.85 1.16 -4.23
CA GLU A 306 -17.40 2.51 -3.86
C GLU A 306 -16.35 3.05 -4.84
N TYR A 307 -15.18 2.40 -4.91
CA TYR A 307 -14.00 2.95 -5.58
C TYR A 307 -13.09 1.88 -6.20
N GLN A 308 -12.16 2.35 -7.03
CA GLN A 308 -11.11 1.51 -7.60
C GLN A 308 -10.10 1.05 -6.53
N MET A 309 -9.50 -0.12 -6.76
CA MET A 309 -8.45 -0.62 -5.87
C MET A 309 -7.17 0.21 -5.99
N CYS A 310 -6.83 0.69 -7.19
CA CYS A 310 -5.61 1.47 -7.40
C CYS A 310 -5.73 2.86 -6.77
N VAL A 311 -4.66 3.33 -6.12
CA VAL A 311 -4.55 4.66 -5.50
C VAL A 311 -3.53 5.57 -6.20
N GLY A 312 -3.05 5.18 -7.39
CA GLY A 312 -2.18 6.01 -8.22
C GLY A 312 -0.83 6.40 -7.60
N CYS A 313 -0.30 5.61 -6.66
CA CYS A 313 0.99 5.91 -5.99
C CYS A 313 2.23 5.72 -6.88
N GLY A 314 2.09 5.09 -8.05
CA GLY A 314 3.19 4.94 -9.01
C GLY A 314 4.31 3.97 -8.62
N ARG A 315 4.36 3.42 -7.39
CA ARG A 315 5.44 2.51 -6.95
C ARG A 315 5.62 1.29 -7.86
N CYS A 316 4.53 0.82 -8.47
CA CYS A 316 4.59 -0.31 -9.40
C CYS A 316 5.25 0.01 -10.75
N GLU A 317 5.29 1.29 -11.16
CA GLU A 317 6.04 1.77 -12.33
C GLU A 317 7.54 1.69 -12.07
N GLU A 318 8.00 2.27 -10.95
CA GLU A 318 9.42 2.37 -10.59
C GLU A 318 10.08 1.01 -10.33
N ARG A 319 9.29 0.05 -9.85
CA ARG A 319 9.80 -1.25 -9.44
C ARG A 319 9.90 -2.28 -10.56
N CYS A 320 9.33 -2.01 -11.73
CA CYS A 320 9.41 -2.97 -12.81
C CYS A 320 10.85 -3.04 -13.37
N PRO A 321 11.53 -4.20 -13.30
CA PRO A 321 12.91 -4.32 -13.77
C PRO A 321 13.07 -4.16 -15.29
N VAL A 322 11.97 -4.29 -16.04
CA VAL A 322 11.89 -4.29 -17.51
C VAL A 322 11.00 -3.16 -18.04
N GLY A 323 10.68 -2.16 -17.21
CA GLY A 323 9.96 -0.95 -17.63
C GLY A 323 8.55 -1.20 -18.17
N ILE A 324 7.80 -2.15 -17.61
CA ILE A 324 6.37 -2.29 -17.91
C ILE A 324 5.62 -1.19 -17.18
N SER A 325 4.94 -0.33 -17.95
CA SER A 325 4.11 0.75 -17.42
C SER A 325 2.66 0.29 -17.22
N PHE A 326 2.20 0.34 -15.97
CA PHE A 326 0.81 0.15 -15.59
C PHE A 326 -0.08 1.29 -16.11
N ILE A 327 0.42 2.54 -16.10
CA ILE A 327 -0.25 3.71 -16.67
C ILE A 327 -0.54 3.47 -18.15
N HIS A 328 0.45 3.01 -18.92
CA HIS A 328 0.26 2.65 -20.32
C HIS A 328 -0.78 1.53 -20.49
N ALA A 329 -0.68 0.46 -19.68
CA ALA A 329 -1.62 -0.66 -19.74
C ALA A 329 -3.07 -0.22 -19.52
N VAL A 330 -3.32 0.66 -18.53
CA VAL A 330 -4.66 1.20 -18.24
C VAL A 330 -5.16 2.09 -19.38
N ASN A 331 -4.33 3.02 -19.88
CA ASN A 331 -4.73 3.91 -20.97
C ASN A 331 -4.98 3.16 -22.28
N ARG A 332 -4.18 2.15 -22.58
CA ARG A 332 -4.41 1.27 -23.73
C ARG A 332 -5.70 0.48 -23.58
N LEU A 333 -5.97 -0.05 -22.39
CA LEU A 333 -7.24 -0.73 -22.12
C LEU A 333 -8.42 0.22 -22.31
N ALA A 334 -8.32 1.48 -21.88
CA ALA A 334 -9.35 2.50 -22.12
C ALA A 334 -9.63 2.72 -23.61
N GLN A 335 -8.59 2.78 -24.44
CA GLN A 335 -8.73 2.91 -25.89
C GLN A 335 -9.41 1.68 -26.51
N GLU A 336 -9.05 0.47 -26.09
CA GLU A 336 -9.69 -0.76 -26.59
C GLU A 336 -11.15 -0.84 -26.15
N VAL A 337 -11.46 -0.49 -24.90
CA VAL A 337 -12.84 -0.45 -24.39
C VAL A 337 -13.69 0.59 -25.11
N ASP A 338 -13.14 1.75 -25.46
CA ASP A 338 -13.83 2.76 -26.26
C ASP A 338 -14.20 2.23 -27.66
N LYS A 339 -13.34 1.40 -28.28
CA LYS A 339 -13.64 0.74 -29.57
C LYS A 339 -14.75 -0.29 -29.41
N LEU A 340 -14.63 -1.18 -28.43
CA LEU A 340 -15.62 -2.22 -28.15
C LEU A 340 -17.01 -1.62 -27.85
N ASN A 341 -17.07 -0.52 -27.09
CA ASN A 341 -18.31 0.20 -26.82
C ASN A 341 -18.97 0.78 -28.09
N LYS A 342 -18.19 1.10 -29.13
CA LYS A 342 -18.73 1.59 -30.41
C LYS A 342 -19.24 0.46 -31.31
N GLU A 343 -18.69 -0.74 -31.18
CA GLU A 343 -19.11 -1.92 -31.94
C GLU A 343 -20.38 -2.59 -31.39
N VAL A 344 -20.64 -2.42 -30.08
CA VAL A 344 -21.80 -2.99 -29.36
C VAL A 344 -23.01 -2.05 -29.37
N LYS A 345 -22.81 -0.77 -29.73
CA LYS A 345 -23.88 0.20 -30.00
C LYS A 345 -24.36 0.04 -31.43
#